data_AF-A0A931E783-F1
#
_entry.id   AF-A0A931E783-F1
#
_cell.length_a   1.000
_cell.length_b   1.000
_cell.length_c   1.000
_cell.angle_alpha   90.00
_cell.angle_beta   90.00
_cell.angle_gamma   90.00
#
_symmetry.space_group_name_H-M   'P 1'
#
loop_
_entity.id
_entity.type
_entity.pdbx_description
1 polymer ?
#
loop_
_entity_poly.entity_id
_entity_poly.type
_entity_poly.pdbx_seq_one_letter_code
_entity_poly.pdbx_strand_id
1 'polypeptide(L)'
;MITAELLDVTLLAPRLKHPTVFEYFDRLEAGESFMIRNDHDPKPLYYELIAERGPIFTWEYLEKGPEWYRVEIKKNEILPQDPLATIPGKDIAKAQILKEKNVQFGCASEEKDSTLPPVRPRTQNSPPTTFQEQSKWSLEFLCDYIVETHHRFVKERVEPLNDLAQKVAEHHGQTSPLLYRFATMTYHFLQDLLDHQVREEEVLFPMIKKAVAYSKDPSQGGDYEPGILSQPRALLEEEHHIAFTDMDYLKKLSNEYSVPEDACNSRRLVYRLMEEFQEDLLTHLRLEEQVLFPRMIALDEQNLASTK
;
A
#
# COMPACT_ATOMS: atom_id res chain seq x y z
N MET A 1 22.70 25.00 -20.76
CA MET A 1 21.50 24.23 -20.37
C MET A 1 21.61 22.90 -21.09
N ILE A 2 22.00 21.85 -20.36
CA ILE A 2 22.02 20.50 -20.92
C ILE A 2 20.55 20.05 -20.94
N THR A 3 20.00 19.86 -22.13
CA THR A 3 18.67 19.25 -22.29
C THR A 3 18.76 17.81 -21.81
N ALA A 4 18.02 17.45 -20.76
CA ALA A 4 17.89 16.08 -20.29
C ALA A 4 17.42 15.17 -21.45
N GLU A 5 18.05 14.01 -21.62
CA GLU A 5 17.73 13.06 -22.70
C GLU A 5 16.31 12.51 -22.51
N LEU A 6 15.49 12.45 -23.56
CA LEU A 6 14.12 11.93 -23.51
C LEU A 6 14.06 10.49 -24.03
N LEU A 7 13.70 9.55 -23.16
CA LEU A 7 13.43 8.16 -23.48
C LEU A 7 11.92 7.94 -23.67
N ASP A 8 11.51 7.60 -24.89
CA ASP A 8 10.13 7.21 -25.17
C ASP A 8 9.90 5.73 -24.86
N VAL A 9 9.33 5.46 -23.69
CA VAL A 9 9.11 4.10 -23.17
C VAL A 9 8.02 3.37 -23.98
N THR A 10 7.16 4.10 -24.69
CA THR A 10 6.09 3.49 -25.51
C THR A 10 6.63 2.74 -26.73
N LEU A 11 7.82 3.10 -27.22
CA LEU A 11 8.47 2.46 -28.35
C LEU A 11 9.22 1.18 -27.96
N LEU A 12 9.39 0.91 -26.67
CA LEU A 12 10.07 -0.27 -26.16
C LEU A 12 9.10 -1.45 -26.05
N ALA A 13 9.59 -2.64 -26.39
CA ALA A 13 8.84 -3.87 -26.13
C ALA A 13 8.56 -3.99 -24.61
N PRO A 14 7.37 -4.46 -24.17
CA PRO A 14 6.98 -4.45 -22.76
C PRO A 14 8.02 -5.03 -21.80
N ARG A 15 8.65 -6.16 -22.18
CA ARG A 15 9.70 -6.83 -21.40
C ARG A 15 11.02 -6.06 -21.27
N LEU A 16 11.22 -5.04 -22.11
CA LEU A 16 12.45 -4.22 -22.15
C LEU A 16 12.24 -2.83 -21.54
N LYS A 17 11.01 -2.43 -21.20
CA LYS A 17 10.71 -1.11 -20.68
C LYS A 17 11.52 -0.81 -19.41
N HIS A 18 11.35 -1.60 -18.35
CA HIS A 18 12.01 -1.36 -17.07
C HIS A 18 13.53 -1.58 -17.13
N PRO A 19 14.05 -2.68 -17.74
CA PRO A 19 15.50 -2.86 -17.87
C PRO A 19 16.20 -1.70 -18.58
N THR A 20 15.60 -1.15 -19.64
CA THR A 20 16.19 -0.03 -20.38
C THR A 20 16.24 1.23 -19.53
N VAL A 21 15.16 1.55 -18.81
CA VAL A 21 15.13 2.72 -17.91
C VAL A 21 16.19 2.58 -16.81
N PHE A 22 16.40 1.37 -16.29
CA PHE A 22 17.39 1.14 -15.23
C PHE A 22 18.81 1.27 -15.77
N GLU A 23 19.09 0.76 -16.96
CA GLU A 23 20.38 0.99 -17.62
C GLU A 23 20.67 2.47 -17.85
N TYR A 24 19.64 3.26 -18.20
CA TYR A 24 19.76 4.72 -18.33
C TYR A 24 20.09 5.36 -16.99
N PHE A 25 19.37 5.00 -15.93
CA PHE A 25 19.60 5.51 -14.58
C PHE A 25 20.99 5.16 -14.05
N ASP A 26 21.45 3.92 -14.26
CA ASP A 26 22.73 3.42 -13.77
C ASP A 26 23.93 4.14 -14.42
N ARG A 27 23.75 4.70 -15.62
CA ARG A 27 24.77 5.48 -16.35
C ARG A 27 24.89 6.94 -15.91
N LEU A 28 23.91 7.47 -15.18
CA LEU A 28 23.93 8.86 -14.72
C LEU A 28 25.06 9.09 -13.70
N GLU A 29 25.75 10.21 -13.85
CA GLU A 29 26.56 10.81 -12.78
C GLU A 29 25.66 11.51 -11.74
N ALA A 30 26.22 11.79 -10.56
CA ALA A 30 25.48 12.47 -9.51
C ALA A 30 25.10 13.90 -9.94
N GLY A 31 23.81 14.24 -9.82
CA GLY A 31 23.26 15.51 -10.29
C GLY A 31 22.70 15.46 -11.73
N GLU A 32 22.93 14.39 -12.49
CA GLU A 32 22.40 14.24 -13.84
C GLU A 32 20.96 13.69 -13.85
N SER A 33 20.21 14.00 -14.92
CA SER A 33 18.83 13.57 -15.12
C SER A 33 18.54 13.15 -16.56
N PHE A 34 17.52 12.32 -16.72
CA PHE A 34 16.87 12.05 -18.00
C PHE A 34 15.35 12.05 -17.81
N MET A 35 14.62 12.15 -18.92
CA MET A 35 13.16 12.14 -18.93
C MET A 35 12.65 10.85 -19.55
N ILE A 36 11.54 10.33 -19.02
CA ILE A 36 10.76 9.28 -19.65
C ILE A 36 9.42 9.82 -20.14
N ARG A 37 8.94 9.29 -21.27
CA ARG A 37 7.56 9.47 -21.75
C ARG A 37 6.86 8.13 -21.80
N ASN A 38 5.63 8.07 -21.28
CA ASN A 38 4.79 6.87 -21.29
C ASN A 38 3.33 7.22 -21.59
N ASP A 39 2.56 6.24 -22.10
CA ASP A 39 1.13 6.34 -22.44
C ASP A 39 0.20 6.05 -21.25
N HIS A 40 0.76 5.77 -20.07
CA HIS A 40 0.09 5.58 -18.80
C HIS A 40 1.01 6.02 -17.65
N ASP A 41 0.47 6.16 -16.43
CA ASP A 41 1.25 6.57 -15.27
C ASP A 41 2.38 5.56 -14.97
N PRO A 42 3.67 5.95 -15.03
CA PRO A 42 4.79 5.05 -14.80
C PRO A 42 5.07 4.77 -13.31
N LYS A 43 4.09 4.90 -12.41
CA LYS A 43 4.23 4.54 -10.98
C LYS A 43 4.85 3.15 -10.72
N PRO A 44 4.50 2.07 -11.46
CA PRO A 44 5.15 0.77 -11.25
C PRO A 44 6.67 0.81 -11.46
N LEU A 45 7.12 1.59 -12.45
CA LEU A 45 8.53 1.78 -12.76
C LEU A 45 9.26 2.59 -11.67
N TYR A 46 8.60 3.57 -11.06
CA TYR A 46 9.12 4.29 -9.88
C TYR A 46 9.39 3.34 -8.72
N TYR A 47 8.41 2.51 -8.37
CA TYR A 47 8.51 1.58 -7.25
C TYR A 47 9.58 0.50 -7.48
N GLU A 48 9.71 0.00 -8.70
CA GLU A 48 10.77 -0.95 -9.02
C GLU A 48 12.16 -0.30 -8.96
N LEU A 49 12.31 0.94 -9.42
CA LEU A 49 13.58 1.67 -9.35
C LEU A 49 14.02 1.96 -7.91
N ILE A 50 13.10 2.38 -7.02
CA ILE A 50 13.41 2.63 -5.60
C ILE A 50 13.73 1.33 -4.85
N ALA A 51 13.09 0.22 -5.20
CA ALA A 51 13.41 -1.08 -4.61
C ALA A 51 14.83 -1.56 -5.01
N GLU A 52 15.19 -1.37 -6.27
CA GLU A 52 16.44 -1.86 -6.86
C GLU A 52 17.65 -0.96 -6.60
N ARG A 53 17.44 0.34 -6.40
CA ARG A 53 18.53 1.34 -6.27
C ARG A 53 18.47 2.15 -4.98
N GLY A 54 17.40 2.03 -4.21
CA GLY A 54 17.17 2.82 -3.01
C GLY A 54 16.77 4.27 -3.30
N PRO A 55 16.60 5.11 -2.26
CA PRO A 55 16.14 6.49 -2.38
C PRO A 55 17.28 7.44 -2.81
N ILE A 56 18.02 7.11 -3.87
CA ILE A 56 19.18 7.87 -4.36
C ILE A 56 18.86 8.77 -5.57
N PHE A 57 17.58 8.98 -5.84
CA PHE A 57 17.11 9.77 -6.98
C PHE A 57 15.87 10.59 -6.61
N THR A 58 15.54 11.56 -7.46
CA THR A 58 14.27 12.28 -7.44
C THR A 58 13.42 11.90 -8.64
N TRP A 59 12.10 11.88 -8.45
CA TRP A 59 11.09 11.53 -9.45
C TRP A 59 10.10 12.68 -9.58
N GLU A 60 10.19 13.44 -10.65
CA GLU A 60 9.38 14.65 -10.85
C GLU A 60 8.46 14.50 -12.06
N TYR A 61 7.16 14.67 -11.86
CA TYR A 61 6.21 14.67 -12.97
C TYR A 61 6.22 16.03 -13.66
N LEU A 62 6.63 16.05 -14.92
CA LEU A 62 6.55 17.21 -15.81
C LEU A 62 5.21 17.30 -16.53
N GLU A 63 4.52 16.16 -16.70
CA GLU A 63 3.17 16.06 -17.26
C GLU A 63 2.45 14.84 -16.67
N LYS A 64 1.19 15.01 -16.27
CA LYS A 64 0.31 13.96 -15.71
C LYS A 64 -1.00 13.85 -16.49
N GLY A 65 -0.94 13.22 -17.66
CA GLY A 65 -2.11 12.79 -18.42
C GLY A 65 -3.03 13.92 -18.92
N PRO A 66 -4.16 13.56 -19.57
CA PRO A 66 -4.66 12.20 -19.76
C PRO A 66 -4.01 11.42 -20.91
N GLU A 67 -3.33 12.09 -21.86
CA GLU A 67 -2.74 11.44 -23.04
C GLU A 67 -1.28 11.00 -22.83
N TRP A 68 -0.52 11.75 -22.04
CA TRP A 68 0.92 11.52 -21.87
C TRP A 68 1.35 11.73 -20.43
N TYR A 69 2.28 10.90 -19.99
CA TYR A 69 2.99 11.06 -18.73
C TYR A 69 4.45 11.33 -19.04
N ARG A 70 4.97 12.46 -18.55
CA ARG A 70 6.38 12.81 -18.62
C ARG A 70 6.94 12.93 -17.23
N VAL A 71 8.01 12.18 -16.97
CA VAL A 71 8.68 12.16 -15.66
C VAL A 71 10.16 12.43 -15.88
N GLU A 72 10.73 13.34 -15.09
CA GLU A 72 12.18 13.48 -14.93
C GLU A 72 12.68 12.60 -13.78
N ILE A 73 13.73 11.83 -14.06
CA ILE A 73 14.43 10.99 -13.10
C ILE A 73 15.85 11.56 -12.95
N LYS A 74 16.20 12.04 -11.76
CA LYS A 74 17.50 12.67 -11.48
C LYS A 74 18.24 11.93 -10.37
N LYS A 75 19.53 11.68 -10.55
CA LYS A 75 20.39 11.08 -9.51
C LYS A 75 20.85 12.15 -8.53
N ASN A 76 20.74 11.89 -7.23
CA ASN A 76 21.03 12.91 -6.20
C ASN A 76 22.54 13.22 -6.11
N GLU A 77 22.90 14.47 -5.82
CA GLU A 77 24.29 14.86 -5.52
C GLU A 77 24.72 14.33 -4.15
N ILE A 78 25.88 13.65 -4.09
CA ILE A 78 26.46 13.22 -2.81
C ILE A 78 27.25 14.40 -2.24
N LEU A 79 26.68 15.11 -1.25
CA LEU A 79 27.38 16.19 -0.55
C LEU A 79 28.39 15.60 0.47
N PRO A 80 29.67 16.01 0.48
CA PRO A 80 30.71 15.37 1.31
C PRO A 80 30.65 15.66 2.83
N GLN A 81 29.57 16.21 3.39
CA GLN A 81 29.53 16.68 4.78
C GLN A 81 28.17 16.43 5.47
N ASP A 82 27.63 15.22 5.37
CA ASP A 82 26.48 14.80 6.19
C ASP A 82 26.78 13.50 6.97
N PRO A 83 26.70 13.50 8.31
CA PRO A 83 26.84 12.30 9.14
C PRO A 83 25.81 11.18 8.88
N LEU A 84 24.85 11.37 7.96
CA LEU A 84 23.91 10.33 7.51
C LEU A 84 24.54 9.20 6.65
N ALA A 85 25.84 9.25 6.37
CA ALA A 85 26.62 8.07 5.97
C ALA A 85 26.70 7.00 7.09
N THR A 86 26.13 7.28 8.27
CA THR A 86 25.95 6.32 9.36
C THR A 86 24.58 5.65 9.24
N ILE A 87 24.58 4.54 8.52
CA ILE A 87 23.61 3.42 8.54
C ILE A 87 22.75 3.39 9.83
N PRO A 88 21.41 3.44 9.77
CA PRO A 88 20.59 2.84 10.82
C PRO A 88 20.75 1.33 10.73
N GLY A 89 21.65 0.80 11.56
CA GLY A 89 21.97 -0.63 11.66
C GLY A 89 20.82 -1.46 12.24
N LYS A 90 19.70 -1.56 11.52
CA LYS A 90 18.61 -2.49 11.85
C LYS A 90 18.14 -3.42 10.73
N ASP A 91 18.49 -3.15 9.46
CA ASP A 91 18.07 -4.02 8.35
C ASP A 91 19.19 -4.89 7.76
N ILE A 92 20.46 -4.53 7.97
CA ILE A 92 21.59 -5.41 7.59
C ILE A 92 21.62 -6.68 8.47
N ALA A 93 21.14 -6.58 9.72
CA ALA A 93 20.95 -7.75 10.57
C ALA A 93 19.89 -8.71 10.00
N LYS A 94 18.81 -8.22 9.37
CA LYS A 94 17.80 -9.09 8.75
C LYS A 94 18.32 -9.76 7.46
N ALA A 95 19.11 -9.07 6.65
CA ALA A 95 19.70 -9.65 5.43
C ALA A 95 20.80 -10.70 5.73
N GLN A 96 21.54 -10.55 6.85
CA GLN A 96 22.55 -11.54 7.27
C GLN A 96 21.93 -12.72 8.07
N ILE A 97 20.84 -12.49 8.82
CA ILE A 97 20.05 -13.56 9.44
C ILE A 97 19.37 -14.44 8.37
N LEU A 98 19.09 -13.92 7.17
CA LEU A 98 18.62 -14.71 6.03
C LEU A 98 19.68 -15.67 5.46
N LYS A 99 20.99 -15.42 5.72
CA LYS A 99 22.08 -16.28 5.27
C LYS A 99 22.49 -17.35 6.29
N GLU A 100 22.23 -17.11 7.59
CA GLU A 100 22.54 -18.06 8.67
C GLU A 100 21.35 -18.95 9.07
N LYS A 101 20.13 -18.59 8.64
CA LYS A 101 18.97 -19.46 8.75
C LYS A 101 18.79 -20.23 7.45
N ASN A 102 19.53 -21.34 7.35
CA ASN A 102 19.29 -22.45 6.43
C ASN A 102 17.88 -23.06 6.67
N VAL A 103 16.83 -22.29 6.38
CA VAL A 103 15.45 -22.79 6.47
C VAL A 103 15.10 -23.37 5.12
N GLN A 104 15.43 -24.65 5.03
CA GLN A 104 15.13 -25.51 3.91
C GLN A 104 13.63 -25.82 3.88
N PHE A 105 12.83 -24.96 3.25
CA PHE A 105 11.46 -25.32 2.85
C PHE A 105 11.53 -26.05 1.51
N GLY A 106 12.02 -27.29 1.56
CA GLY A 106 11.91 -28.22 0.44
C GLY A 106 10.44 -28.59 0.25
N CYS A 107 9.94 -28.48 -0.98
CA CYS A 107 8.69 -29.12 -1.37
C CYS A 107 8.93 -30.64 -1.44
N ALA A 108 8.98 -31.30 -0.29
CA ALA A 108 9.03 -32.74 -0.19
C ALA A 108 8.12 -33.21 0.96
N SER A 109 7.18 -34.06 0.57
CA SER A 109 6.43 -35.05 1.35
C SER A 109 6.62 -35.10 2.88
N GLU A 110 5.47 -35.01 3.56
CA GLU A 110 5.16 -35.50 4.92
C GLU A 110 5.80 -34.79 6.14
N GLU A 111 4.89 -34.19 6.93
CA GLU A 111 4.97 -33.95 8.37
C GLU A 111 6.23 -33.30 8.98
N LYS A 112 6.21 -31.97 9.15
CA LYS A 112 6.06 -31.27 10.45
C LYS A 112 6.55 -29.81 10.39
N ASP A 113 5.77 -28.99 11.10
CA ASP A 113 6.12 -27.69 11.68
C ASP A 113 6.09 -26.45 10.77
N SER A 114 4.87 -25.94 10.60
CA SER A 114 4.57 -24.61 10.11
C SER A 114 4.97 -23.57 11.19
N THR A 115 6.08 -22.88 11.02
CA THR A 115 6.45 -21.73 11.88
C THR A 115 5.82 -20.42 11.44
N LEU A 116 4.63 -20.46 10.83
CA LEU A 116 3.75 -19.30 10.83
C LEU A 116 2.95 -19.37 12.14
N PRO A 117 2.89 -18.31 12.95
CA PRO A 117 2.01 -18.33 14.12
C PRO A 117 0.61 -18.72 13.64
N PRO A 118 -0.11 -19.58 14.38
CA PRO A 118 -1.47 -19.91 14.01
C PRO A 118 -2.23 -18.59 13.81
N VAL A 119 -2.81 -18.45 12.63
CA VAL A 119 -3.84 -17.44 12.35
C VAL A 119 -4.83 -17.62 13.48
N ARG A 120 -4.84 -16.73 14.47
CA ARG A 120 -5.92 -16.72 15.44
C ARG A 120 -7.14 -16.33 14.62
N PRO A 121 -8.13 -17.22 14.39
CA PRO A 121 -9.42 -16.73 13.95
C PRO A 121 -9.82 -15.67 14.97
N ARG A 122 -10.37 -14.55 14.46
CA ARG A 122 -10.90 -13.44 15.25
C ARG A 122 -11.56 -14.05 16.49
N THR A 123 -11.00 -13.83 17.67
CA THR A 123 -11.45 -14.50 18.90
C THR A 123 -12.94 -14.26 19.04
N GLN A 124 -13.76 -15.30 18.86
CA GLN A 124 -15.23 -15.25 18.86
C GLN A 124 -15.82 -15.03 20.26
N ASN A 125 -15.11 -14.35 21.16
CA ASN A 125 -15.52 -14.19 22.55
C ASN A 125 -16.40 -12.94 22.78
N SER A 126 -16.93 -12.35 21.72
CA SER A 126 -17.97 -11.33 21.80
C SER A 126 -18.97 -11.55 20.65
N PRO A 127 -20.27 -11.37 20.89
CA PRO A 127 -21.25 -11.42 19.81
C PRO A 127 -20.82 -10.45 18.70
N PRO A 128 -20.95 -10.81 17.40
CA PRO A 128 -20.58 -9.92 16.32
C PRO A 128 -21.37 -8.63 16.48
N THR A 129 -20.68 -7.52 16.76
CA THR A 129 -21.32 -6.20 16.79
C THR A 129 -21.91 -5.96 15.41
N THR A 130 -23.20 -5.65 15.38
CA THR A 130 -23.90 -5.47 14.10
C THR A 130 -23.50 -4.12 13.48
N PHE A 131 -23.51 -4.05 12.15
CA PHE A 131 -23.28 -2.79 11.43
C PHE A 131 -24.21 -1.65 11.90
N GLN A 132 -25.45 -1.99 12.31
CA GLN A 132 -26.41 -1.04 12.89
C GLN A 132 -26.02 -0.51 14.28
N GLU A 133 -25.24 -1.27 15.05
CA GLU A 133 -24.69 -0.80 16.33
C GLU A 133 -23.46 0.08 16.09
N GLN A 134 -22.60 -0.33 15.15
CA GLN A 134 -21.39 0.42 14.77
C GLN A 134 -21.75 1.82 14.24
N SER A 135 -22.85 1.95 13.49
CA SER A 135 -23.30 3.25 12.98
C SER A 135 -23.70 4.27 14.06
N LYS A 136 -23.91 3.82 15.30
CA LYS A 136 -24.28 4.66 16.45
C LYS A 136 -23.09 5.11 17.30
N TRP A 137 -21.90 4.58 17.06
CA TRP A 137 -20.71 4.94 17.81
C TRP A 137 -20.33 6.41 17.62
N SER A 138 -19.60 7.00 18.58
CA SER A 138 -19.05 8.34 18.38
C SER A 138 -18.00 8.31 17.28
N LEU A 139 -17.75 9.45 16.63
CA LEU A 139 -16.73 9.55 15.58
C LEU A 139 -15.34 9.25 16.14
N GLU A 140 -15.04 9.71 17.36
CA GLU A 140 -13.77 9.45 18.02
C GLU A 140 -13.55 7.95 18.25
N PHE A 141 -14.56 7.25 18.78
CA PHE A 141 -14.49 5.82 19.02
C PHE A 141 -14.45 5.01 17.73
N LEU A 142 -15.17 5.43 16.68
CA LEU A 142 -15.13 4.76 15.38
C LEU A 142 -13.74 4.84 14.75
N CYS A 143 -13.07 6.00 14.81
CA CYS A 143 -11.69 6.15 14.38
C CYS A 143 -10.76 5.19 15.15
N ASP A 144 -10.86 5.19 16.49
CA ASP A 144 -10.04 4.31 17.33
C ASP A 144 -10.30 2.83 17.02
N TYR A 145 -11.55 2.45 16.80
CA TYR A 145 -11.93 1.09 16.44
C TYR A 145 -11.34 0.64 15.11
N ILE A 146 -11.40 1.50 14.09
CA ILE A 146 -10.83 1.22 12.76
C ILE A 146 -9.32 0.96 12.88
N VAL A 147 -8.60 1.83 13.61
CA VAL A 147 -7.15 1.67 13.82
C VAL A 147 -6.83 0.39 14.59
N GLU A 148 -7.52 0.17 15.71
CA GLU A 148 -7.21 -0.92 16.64
C GLU A 148 -7.64 -2.29 16.14
N THR A 149 -8.58 -2.33 15.20
CA THR A 149 -9.14 -3.56 14.63
C THR A 149 -8.60 -3.84 13.23
N HIS A 150 -8.85 -2.92 12.30
CA HIS A 150 -8.62 -3.14 10.88
C HIS A 150 -7.20 -2.74 10.47
N HIS A 151 -6.71 -1.57 10.90
CA HIS A 151 -5.35 -1.16 10.52
C HIS A 151 -4.29 -2.04 11.19
N ARG A 152 -4.52 -2.39 12.47
CA ARG A 152 -3.68 -3.39 13.14
C ARG A 152 -3.66 -4.71 12.38
N PHE A 153 -4.82 -5.22 11.96
CA PHE A 153 -4.90 -6.45 11.19
C PHE A 153 -4.09 -6.35 9.89
N VAL A 154 -4.24 -5.27 9.11
CA VAL A 154 -3.45 -5.05 7.90
C VAL A 154 -1.95 -5.05 8.20
N LYS A 155 -1.50 -4.24 9.17
CA LYS A 155 -0.08 -4.13 9.57
C LYS A 155 0.52 -5.48 10.01
N GLU A 156 -0.25 -6.32 10.68
CA GLU A 156 0.17 -7.67 11.10
C GLU A 156 0.22 -8.68 9.94
N ARG A 157 -0.50 -8.43 8.84
CA ARG A 157 -0.69 -9.38 7.73
C ARG A 157 0.14 -9.07 6.49
N VAL A 158 0.48 -7.80 6.25
CA VAL A 158 1.17 -7.36 5.02
C VAL A 158 2.46 -8.13 4.77
N GLU A 159 3.41 -8.16 5.72
CA GLU A 159 4.71 -8.83 5.51
C GLU A 159 4.56 -10.35 5.31
N PRO A 160 3.85 -11.12 6.17
CA PRO A 160 3.68 -12.55 5.97
C PRO A 160 2.93 -12.93 4.68
N LEU A 161 1.92 -12.16 4.29
CA LEU A 161 1.14 -12.41 3.08
C LEU A 161 1.97 -12.16 1.82
N ASN A 162 2.68 -11.02 1.77
CA ASN A 162 3.57 -10.68 0.67
C ASN A 162 4.68 -11.74 0.51
N ASP A 163 5.35 -12.11 1.60
CA ASP A 163 6.42 -13.12 1.59
C ASP A 163 5.95 -14.46 1.01
N LEU A 164 4.75 -14.89 1.41
CA LEU A 164 4.19 -16.14 0.92
C LEU A 164 3.82 -16.07 -0.55
N ALA A 165 3.24 -14.95 -1.00
CA ALA A 165 2.91 -14.72 -2.41
C ALA A 165 4.17 -14.75 -3.30
N GLN A 166 5.24 -14.07 -2.87
CA GLN A 166 6.52 -14.08 -3.57
C GLN A 166 7.11 -15.49 -3.66
N LYS A 167 7.18 -16.24 -2.55
CA LYS A 167 7.70 -17.62 -2.54
C LYS A 167 6.91 -18.55 -3.46
N VAL A 168 5.58 -18.44 -3.47
CA VAL A 168 4.72 -19.24 -4.36
C VAL A 168 5.02 -18.89 -5.83
N ALA A 169 5.22 -17.62 -6.15
CA ALA A 169 5.58 -17.18 -7.49
C ALA A 169 6.99 -17.60 -7.89
N GLU A 170 7.99 -17.50 -7.02
CA GLU A 170 9.35 -17.97 -7.29
C GLU A 170 9.39 -19.45 -7.65
N HIS A 171 8.65 -20.28 -6.90
CA HIS A 171 8.67 -21.73 -7.08
C HIS A 171 7.83 -22.21 -8.27
N HIS A 172 6.68 -21.58 -8.51
CA HIS A 172 5.70 -22.05 -9.51
C HIS A 172 5.46 -21.09 -10.68
N GLY A 173 6.05 -19.90 -10.66
CA GLY A 173 5.79 -18.86 -11.65
C GLY A 173 6.26 -19.21 -13.06
N GLN A 174 7.29 -20.07 -13.21
CA GLN A 174 7.72 -20.53 -14.53
C GLN A 174 6.64 -21.37 -15.23
N THR A 175 5.95 -22.24 -14.48
CA THR A 175 4.86 -23.08 -15.01
C THR A 175 3.50 -22.38 -14.96
N SER A 176 3.36 -21.37 -14.10
CA SER A 176 2.16 -20.54 -14.00
C SER A 176 2.55 -19.05 -13.91
N PRO A 177 2.79 -18.38 -15.06
CA PRO A 177 3.25 -16.99 -15.10
C PRO A 177 2.29 -15.98 -14.44
N LEU A 178 1.02 -16.35 -14.27
CA LEU A 178 0.04 -15.55 -13.52
C LEU A 178 0.44 -15.39 -12.05
N LEU A 179 1.18 -16.33 -11.46
CA LEU A 179 1.64 -16.22 -10.07
C LEU A 179 2.67 -15.09 -9.88
N TYR A 180 3.53 -14.82 -10.87
CA TYR A 180 4.41 -13.64 -10.82
C TYR A 180 3.61 -12.33 -10.81
N ARG A 181 2.57 -12.26 -11.64
CA ARG A 181 1.67 -11.09 -11.66
C ARG A 181 0.89 -10.95 -10.36
N PHE A 182 0.40 -12.06 -9.82
CA PHE A 182 -0.30 -12.08 -8.54
C PHE A 182 0.58 -11.59 -7.40
N ALA A 183 1.82 -12.09 -7.29
CA ALA A 183 2.76 -11.66 -6.26
C ALA A 183 3.14 -10.17 -6.41
N THR A 184 3.40 -9.72 -7.63
CA THR A 184 3.73 -8.30 -7.90
C THR A 184 2.58 -7.39 -7.52
N MET A 185 1.34 -7.72 -7.92
CA MET A 185 0.18 -6.92 -7.53
C MET A 185 -0.13 -7.00 -6.05
N THR A 186 0.07 -8.15 -5.42
CA THR A 186 -0.06 -8.29 -3.96
C THR A 186 0.87 -7.32 -3.25
N TYR A 187 2.13 -7.23 -3.67
CA TYR A 187 3.09 -6.30 -3.09
C TYR A 187 2.61 -4.84 -3.20
N HIS A 188 2.29 -4.38 -4.42
CA HIS A 188 1.89 -2.98 -4.65
C HIS A 188 0.61 -2.62 -3.89
N PHE A 189 -0.41 -3.45 -3.98
CA PHE A 189 -1.67 -3.27 -3.26
C PHE A 189 -1.45 -3.14 -1.74
N LEU A 190 -0.60 -3.98 -1.16
CA LEU A 190 -0.31 -3.94 0.27
C LEU A 190 0.50 -2.70 0.67
N GLN A 191 1.40 -2.20 -0.18
CA GLN A 191 2.14 -0.96 0.08
C GLN A 191 1.23 0.27 -0.01
N ASP A 192 0.42 0.37 -1.06
CA ASP A 192 -0.51 1.49 -1.24
C ASP A 192 -1.50 1.56 -0.06
N LEU A 193 -1.93 0.41 0.46
CA LEU A 193 -2.78 0.35 1.64
C LEU A 193 -2.08 0.80 2.94
N LEU A 194 -0.80 0.48 3.13
CA LEU A 194 -0.04 0.98 4.29
C LEU A 194 0.10 2.51 4.25
N ASP A 195 0.43 3.06 3.09
CA ASP A 195 0.54 4.51 2.90
C ASP A 195 -0.79 5.23 3.10
N HIS A 196 -1.88 4.60 2.64
CA HIS A 196 -3.24 5.06 2.87
C HIS A 196 -3.57 5.14 4.37
N GLN A 197 -3.32 4.07 5.12
CA GLN A 197 -3.57 4.03 6.57
C GLN A 197 -2.77 5.08 7.35
N VAL A 198 -1.55 5.41 6.91
CA VAL A 198 -0.75 6.49 7.50
C VAL A 198 -1.45 7.84 7.34
N ARG A 199 -1.98 8.15 6.14
CA ARG A 199 -2.74 9.38 5.91
C ARG A 199 -3.97 9.46 6.79
N GLU A 200 -4.65 8.35 7.00
CA GLU A 200 -5.81 8.31 7.88
C GLU A 200 -5.44 8.54 9.35
N GLU A 201 -4.45 7.79 9.85
CA GLU A 201 -4.04 7.81 11.26
C GLU A 201 -3.36 9.11 11.68
N GLU A 202 -2.55 9.70 10.80
CA GLU A 202 -1.74 10.88 11.14
C GLU A 202 -2.42 12.19 10.74
N VAL A 203 -3.36 12.17 9.78
CA VAL A 203 -4.01 13.38 9.26
C VAL A 203 -5.51 13.35 9.48
N LEU A 204 -6.23 12.43 8.84
CA LEU A 204 -7.70 12.47 8.82
C LEU A 204 -8.31 12.27 10.21
N PHE A 205 -7.99 11.17 10.89
CA PHE A 205 -8.61 10.81 12.17
C PHE A 205 -8.31 11.83 13.28
N PRO A 206 -7.07 12.36 13.41
CA PRO A 206 -6.81 13.48 14.31
C PRO A 206 -7.65 14.72 13.96
N MET A 207 -7.83 15.04 12.68
CA MET A 207 -8.63 16.18 12.24
C MET A 207 -10.12 16.00 12.55
N ILE A 208 -10.66 14.80 12.38
CA ILE A 208 -12.04 14.45 12.79
C ILE A 208 -12.20 14.66 14.30
N LYS A 209 -11.26 14.18 15.12
CA LYS A 209 -11.32 14.35 16.58
C LYS A 209 -11.29 15.83 16.99
N LYS A 210 -10.47 16.65 16.32
CA LYS A 210 -10.44 18.11 16.50
C LYS A 210 -11.78 18.76 16.10
N ALA A 211 -12.39 18.34 15.00
CA ALA A 211 -13.71 18.82 14.58
C ALA A 211 -14.81 18.49 15.61
N VAL A 212 -14.74 17.32 16.24
CA VAL A 212 -15.67 16.95 17.33
C VAL A 212 -15.40 17.74 18.60
N ALA A 213 -14.14 18.04 18.92
CA ALA A 213 -13.81 18.91 20.06
C ALA A 213 -14.34 20.34 19.84
N TYR A 214 -14.13 20.88 18.63
CA TYR A 214 -14.64 22.20 18.21
C TYR A 214 -16.16 22.31 18.36
N SER A 215 -16.92 21.28 17.96
CA SER A 215 -18.39 21.32 18.04
C SER A 215 -18.93 21.37 19.46
N LYS A 216 -18.14 20.90 20.45
CA LYS A 216 -18.45 20.98 21.88
C LYS A 216 -18.03 22.35 22.45
N ASP A 217 -16.84 22.80 22.10
CA ASP A 217 -16.26 24.08 22.49
C ASP A 217 -15.25 24.53 21.41
N PRO A 218 -15.49 25.66 20.71
CA PRO A 218 -14.59 26.15 19.67
C PRO A 218 -13.14 26.34 20.12
N SER A 219 -12.89 26.60 21.41
CA SER A 219 -11.53 26.73 21.95
C SER A 219 -10.75 25.40 22.02
N GLN A 220 -11.44 24.26 21.94
CA GLN A 220 -10.86 22.92 21.99
C GLN A 220 -10.55 22.35 20.60
N GLY A 221 -10.94 23.03 19.52
CA GLY A 221 -10.72 22.58 18.14
C GLY A 221 -9.27 22.65 17.65
N GLY A 222 -8.38 23.34 18.38
CA GLY A 222 -6.99 23.51 17.96
C GLY A 222 -6.88 24.29 16.64
N ASP A 223 -6.18 23.71 15.67
CA ASP A 223 -5.92 24.21 14.32
C ASP A 223 -6.98 23.76 13.29
N TYR A 224 -8.06 23.10 13.71
CA TYR A 224 -9.16 22.73 12.81
C TYR A 224 -9.94 23.97 12.34
N GLU A 225 -10.17 24.05 11.04
CA GLU A 225 -11.01 25.08 10.40
C GLU A 225 -12.28 24.44 9.81
N PRO A 226 -13.49 24.92 10.14
CA PRO A 226 -14.71 24.37 9.56
C PRO A 226 -14.75 24.44 8.03
N GLY A 227 -15.14 23.34 7.38
CA GLY A 227 -15.19 23.19 5.93
C GLY A 227 -13.97 22.51 5.30
N ILE A 228 -12.91 22.24 6.09
CA ILE A 228 -11.66 21.68 5.57
C ILE A 228 -11.72 20.17 5.29
N LEU A 229 -12.72 19.46 5.83
CA LEU A 229 -12.77 17.99 5.77
C LEU A 229 -13.24 17.42 4.42
N SER A 230 -13.76 18.27 3.53
CA SER A 230 -14.24 17.84 2.21
C SER A 230 -13.13 17.34 1.27
N GLN A 231 -11.97 17.99 1.29
CA GLN A 231 -10.83 17.63 0.45
C GLN A 231 -10.17 16.29 0.84
N PRO A 232 -9.79 16.04 2.11
CA PRO A 232 -9.17 14.77 2.49
C PRO A 232 -10.11 13.59 2.27
N ARG A 233 -11.43 13.76 2.47
CA ARG A 233 -12.42 12.73 2.12
C ARG A 233 -12.35 12.35 0.64
N ALA A 234 -12.40 13.34 -0.25
CA ALA A 234 -12.41 13.07 -1.70
C ALA A 234 -11.13 12.38 -2.19
N LEU A 235 -9.98 12.68 -1.57
CA LEU A 235 -8.72 11.98 -1.85
C LEU A 235 -8.80 10.51 -1.42
N LEU A 236 -9.27 10.24 -0.21
CA LEU A 236 -9.32 8.87 0.33
C LEU A 236 -10.38 8.01 -0.37
N GLU A 237 -11.52 8.58 -0.77
CA GLU A 237 -12.52 7.87 -1.60
C GLU A 237 -11.94 7.42 -2.96
N GLU A 238 -11.08 8.22 -3.57
CA GLU A 238 -10.38 7.82 -4.80
C GLU A 238 -9.37 6.69 -4.53
N GLU A 239 -8.63 6.76 -3.41
CA GLU A 239 -7.72 5.68 -2.98
C GLU A 239 -8.49 4.38 -2.71
N HIS A 240 -9.69 4.45 -2.12
CA HIS A 240 -10.57 3.30 -1.95
C HIS A 240 -11.04 2.73 -3.28
N HIS A 241 -11.41 3.58 -4.25
CA HIS A 241 -11.79 3.13 -5.58
C HIS A 241 -10.66 2.36 -6.29
N ILE A 242 -9.41 2.82 -6.14
CA ILE A 242 -8.22 2.11 -6.61
C ILE A 242 -8.08 0.77 -5.89
N ALA A 243 -8.19 0.75 -4.56
CA ALA A 243 -8.10 -0.48 -3.76
C ALA A 243 -9.16 -1.52 -4.16
N PHE A 244 -10.41 -1.10 -4.42
CA PHE A 244 -11.46 -1.98 -4.94
C PHE A 244 -11.09 -2.57 -6.31
N THR A 245 -10.54 -1.74 -7.21
CA THR A 245 -10.10 -2.18 -8.53
C THR A 245 -8.97 -3.20 -8.45
N ASP A 246 -8.01 -3.00 -7.54
CA ASP A 246 -6.91 -3.93 -7.30
C ASP A 246 -7.39 -5.25 -6.71
N MET A 247 -8.33 -5.20 -5.76
CA MET A 247 -8.94 -6.41 -5.19
C MET A 247 -9.64 -7.26 -6.27
N ASP A 248 -10.42 -6.62 -7.15
CA ASP A 248 -11.07 -7.28 -8.29
C ASP A 248 -10.05 -7.87 -9.27
N TYR A 249 -8.92 -7.19 -9.47
CA TYR A 249 -7.85 -7.69 -10.33
C TYR A 249 -7.14 -8.90 -9.72
N LEU A 250 -6.85 -8.88 -8.41
CA LEU A 250 -6.28 -10.00 -7.67
C LEU A 250 -7.20 -11.23 -7.68
N LYS A 251 -8.52 -11.04 -7.55
CA LYS A 251 -9.52 -12.10 -7.73
C LYS A 251 -9.48 -12.71 -9.13
N LYS A 252 -9.42 -11.88 -10.17
CA LYS A 252 -9.31 -12.37 -11.56
C LYS A 252 -8.01 -13.16 -11.79
N LEU A 253 -6.88 -12.66 -11.30
CA LEU A 253 -5.57 -13.35 -11.42
C LEU A 253 -5.57 -14.71 -10.71
N SER A 254 -6.28 -14.82 -9.60
CA SER A 254 -6.36 -16.02 -8.80
C SER A 254 -7.50 -16.97 -9.20
N ASN A 255 -8.32 -16.59 -10.19
CA ASN A 255 -9.57 -17.27 -10.55
C ASN A 255 -10.50 -17.41 -9.33
N GLU A 256 -10.87 -16.28 -8.72
CA GLU A 256 -11.69 -16.19 -7.52
C GLU A 256 -11.11 -17.00 -6.36
N TYR A 257 -9.78 -16.92 -6.15
CA TYR A 257 -9.04 -17.70 -5.16
C TYR A 257 -9.27 -19.23 -5.26
N SER A 258 -9.69 -19.71 -6.43
CA SER A 258 -9.93 -21.12 -6.66
C SER A 258 -8.60 -21.89 -6.73
N VAL A 259 -8.51 -22.97 -5.96
CA VAL A 259 -7.28 -23.75 -5.86
C VAL A 259 -7.43 -25.09 -6.59
N PRO A 260 -6.60 -25.37 -7.62
CA PRO A 260 -6.57 -26.67 -8.30
C PRO A 260 -6.34 -27.85 -7.33
N GLU A 261 -6.82 -29.05 -7.66
CA GLU A 261 -6.62 -30.25 -6.82
C GLU A 261 -5.15 -30.60 -6.60
N ASP A 262 -4.30 -30.33 -7.60
CA ASP A 262 -2.87 -30.59 -7.59
C ASP A 262 -2.02 -29.45 -6.99
N ALA A 263 -2.65 -28.34 -6.58
CA ALA A 263 -1.93 -27.21 -6.01
C ALA A 263 -1.29 -27.53 -4.66
N CYS A 264 -0.05 -27.07 -4.49
CA CYS A 264 0.70 -27.22 -3.26
C CYS A 264 0.05 -26.48 -2.07
N ASN A 265 0.40 -26.90 -0.85
CA ASN A 265 -0.14 -26.33 0.38
C ASN A 265 0.12 -24.82 0.51
N SER A 266 1.28 -24.33 0.06
CA SER A 266 1.62 -22.90 0.11
C SER A 266 0.73 -22.06 -0.82
N ARG A 267 0.39 -22.59 -2.01
CA ARG A 267 -0.54 -21.94 -2.93
C ARG A 267 -1.97 -21.92 -2.37
N ARG A 268 -2.40 -23.01 -1.72
CA ARG A 268 -3.68 -23.04 -0.99
C ARG A 268 -3.73 -22.00 0.12
N LEU A 269 -2.63 -21.87 0.87
CA LEU A 269 -2.54 -20.96 2.00
C LEU A 269 -2.58 -19.50 1.56
N VAL A 270 -1.81 -19.10 0.54
CA VAL A 270 -1.78 -17.69 0.12
C VAL A 270 -3.13 -17.21 -0.40
N TYR A 271 -3.86 -18.04 -1.15
CA TYR A 271 -5.19 -17.68 -1.64
C TYR A 271 -6.19 -17.52 -0.49
N ARG A 272 -6.19 -18.44 0.48
CA ARG A 272 -7.04 -18.32 1.68
C ARG A 272 -6.72 -17.06 2.47
N LEU A 273 -5.44 -16.78 2.71
CA LEU A 273 -5.03 -15.60 3.46
C LEU A 273 -5.39 -14.29 2.73
N MET A 274 -5.27 -14.27 1.41
CA MET A 274 -5.69 -13.11 0.61
C MET A 274 -7.21 -12.93 0.63
N GLU A 275 -7.98 -14.01 0.58
CA GLU A 275 -9.44 -13.96 0.71
C GLU A 275 -9.86 -13.43 2.09
N GLU A 276 -9.30 -13.98 3.18
CA GLU A 276 -9.52 -13.48 4.55
C GLU A 276 -9.11 -12.00 4.69
N PHE A 277 -8.01 -11.60 4.05
CA PHE A 277 -7.53 -10.22 4.06
C PHE A 277 -8.52 -9.28 3.39
N GLN A 278 -9.02 -9.64 2.20
CA GLN A 278 -9.99 -8.83 1.47
C GLN A 278 -11.35 -8.77 2.18
N GLU A 279 -11.78 -9.83 2.86
CA GLU A 279 -13.02 -9.79 3.65
C GLU A 279 -12.95 -8.78 4.81
N ASP A 280 -11.84 -8.73 5.53
CA ASP A 280 -11.65 -7.73 6.59
C ASP A 280 -11.54 -6.31 6.01
N LEU A 281 -10.77 -6.13 4.92
CA LEU A 281 -10.63 -4.83 4.27
C LEU A 281 -11.97 -4.33 3.71
N LEU A 282 -12.80 -5.18 3.11
CA LEU A 282 -14.15 -4.78 2.67
C LEU A 282 -15.03 -4.35 3.85
N THR A 283 -14.87 -4.96 5.02
CA THR A 283 -15.57 -4.54 6.24
C THR A 283 -15.08 -3.19 6.74
N HIS A 284 -13.76 -2.99 6.73
CA HIS A 284 -13.09 -1.72 7.05
C HIS A 284 -13.60 -0.59 6.15
N LEU A 285 -13.40 -0.70 4.83
CA LEU A 285 -13.77 0.33 3.86
C LEU A 285 -15.27 0.65 3.93
N ARG A 286 -16.11 -0.35 4.20
CA ARG A 286 -17.55 -0.13 4.40
C ARG A 286 -17.84 0.76 5.60
N LEU A 287 -17.14 0.60 6.72
CA LEU A 287 -17.31 1.47 7.90
C LEU A 287 -16.95 2.91 7.57
N GLU A 288 -15.91 3.13 6.78
CA GLU A 288 -15.50 4.47 6.39
C GLU A 288 -16.49 5.11 5.43
N GLU A 289 -16.74 4.46 4.30
CA GLU A 289 -17.60 4.94 3.22
C GLU A 289 -19.04 5.19 3.68
N GLN A 290 -19.60 4.26 4.48
CA GLN A 290 -21.03 4.30 4.81
C GLN A 290 -21.32 4.95 6.18
N VAL A 291 -20.32 5.12 7.04
CA VAL A 291 -20.53 5.65 8.39
C VAL A 291 -19.60 6.81 8.70
N LEU A 292 -18.28 6.63 8.63
CA LEU A 292 -17.34 7.66 9.07
C LEU A 292 -17.42 8.90 8.18
N PHE A 293 -17.22 8.74 6.86
CA PHE A 293 -17.12 9.83 5.88
C PHE A 293 -18.40 10.68 5.81
N PRO A 294 -19.62 10.11 5.71
CA PRO A 294 -20.83 10.92 5.70
C PRO A 294 -21.02 11.72 7.00
N ARG A 295 -20.68 11.12 8.14
CA ARG A 295 -20.88 11.74 9.45
C ARG A 295 -19.84 12.82 9.76
N MET A 296 -18.59 12.63 9.34
CA MET A 296 -17.57 13.69 9.49
C MET A 296 -17.89 14.92 8.64
N ILE A 297 -18.45 14.74 7.43
CA ILE A 297 -18.84 15.88 6.58
C ILE A 297 -20.05 16.61 7.17
N ALA A 298 -21.06 15.88 7.63
CA ALA A 298 -22.22 16.49 8.28
C ALA A 298 -21.81 17.32 9.53
N LEU A 299 -20.83 16.82 10.30
CA LEU A 299 -20.25 17.57 11.41
C LEU A 299 -19.49 18.83 10.93
N ASP A 300 -18.69 18.71 9.89
CA ASP A 300 -17.91 19.81 9.32
C ASP A 300 -18.81 20.94 8.80
N GLU A 301 -19.88 20.58 8.08
CA GLU A 301 -20.91 21.49 7.60
C GLU A 301 -21.66 22.17 8.75
N GLN A 302 -21.98 21.43 9.81
CA GLN A 302 -22.63 21.99 11.01
C GLN A 302 -21.72 23.00 11.71
N ASN A 303 -20.44 22.69 11.85
CA ASN A 303 -19.44 23.60 12.43
C ASN A 303 -19.31 24.87 11.57
N LEU A 304 -19.28 24.73 10.25
CA LEU A 304 -19.18 25.85 9.30
C LEU A 304 -20.44 26.73 9.30
N ALA A 305 -21.62 26.14 9.48
CA ALA A 305 -22.85 26.88 9.62
C ALA A 305 -22.89 27.70 10.92
N SER A 306 -22.25 27.20 11.98
CA SER A 306 -22.21 27.85 13.31
C SER A 306 -21.22 29.02 13.40
N THR A 307 -20.34 29.19 12.41
CA THR A 307 -19.42 30.36 12.33
C THR A 307 -20.04 31.59 11.67
N LYS A 308 -21.24 31.49 11.09
CA LYS A 308 -21.96 32.58 10.42
C LYS A 308 -22.93 33.27 11.36
#